data_AF-A0A1E3VU76-F1
#
_entry.id   AF-A0A1E3VU76-F1
#
_cell.length_a   1.000
_cell.length_b   1.000
_cell.length_c   1.000
_cell.angle_alpha   90.00
_cell.angle_beta   90.00
_cell.angle_gamma   90.00
#
_symmetry.space_group_name_H-M   'P 1'
#
loop_
_entity.id
_entity.type
_entity.pdbx_description
1 polymer ?
#
loop_
_entity_poly.entity_id
_entity_poly.type
_entity_poly.pdbx_seq_one_letter_code
_entity_poly.pdbx_strand_id
1 'polypeptide(L)'
;MKKFMIAAAALAFVATPAFADDDPTDEEVAKIKEVIAAWGCEGGSYEKETEATGVFEAEDVKCKGGQYDFRMDKDFKVFAITVD
;
A
#
# COMPACT_ATOMS: atom_id res chain seq x y z
N MET A 1 16.60 2.08 56.23
CA MET A 1 17.89 1.41 55.96
C MET A 1 17.67 0.22 55.05
N LYS A 2 18.55 0.04 54.04
CA LYS A 2 18.69 -1.10 53.09
C LYS A 2 17.59 -1.20 52.02
N LYS A 3 17.81 -0.60 50.84
CA LYS A 3 18.58 -1.12 49.67
C LYS A 3 17.89 -2.30 48.98
N PHE A 4 17.04 -2.00 47.99
CA PHE A 4 16.78 -2.87 46.83
C PHE A 4 16.52 -1.93 45.65
N MET A 5 17.58 -1.40 45.04
CA MET A 5 18.23 -1.93 43.83
C MET A 5 17.31 -1.84 42.60
N ILE A 6 17.66 -0.85 41.79
CA ILE A 6 17.27 -0.59 40.41
C ILE A 6 17.58 -1.83 39.56
N ALA A 7 16.59 -2.32 38.82
CA ALA A 7 16.81 -3.15 37.65
C ALA A 7 15.95 -2.59 36.52
N ALA A 8 16.43 -1.51 35.88
CA ALA A 8 15.87 -1.04 34.63
C ALA A 8 16.23 -2.06 33.54
N ALA A 9 15.27 -2.91 33.19
CA ALA A 9 15.40 -3.84 32.09
C ALA A 9 15.58 -3.04 30.79
N ALA A 10 16.74 -3.18 30.16
CA ALA A 10 17.00 -2.66 28.83
C ALA A 10 16.14 -3.46 27.83
N LEU A 11 14.96 -2.94 27.50
CA LEU A 11 14.19 -3.37 26.34
C LEU A 11 14.93 -2.87 25.09
N ALA A 12 15.82 -3.72 24.56
CA ALA A 12 16.31 -3.55 23.21
C ALA A 12 15.12 -3.73 22.25
N PHE A 13 14.56 -2.61 21.80
CA PHE A 13 13.70 -2.59 20.62
C PHE A 13 14.53 -3.08 19.45
N VAL A 14 14.32 -4.32 19.04
CA VAL A 14 14.73 -4.78 17.71
C VAL A 14 13.81 -4.05 16.75
N ALA A 15 14.27 -2.90 16.23
CA ALA A 15 13.62 -2.23 15.12
C ALA A 15 13.79 -3.14 13.89
N THR A 16 12.82 -4.02 13.67
CA THR A 16 12.65 -4.63 12.35
C THR A 16 12.38 -3.48 11.38
N PRO A 17 13.02 -3.45 10.19
CA PRO A 17 12.63 -2.49 9.17
C PRO A 17 11.14 -2.67 8.91
N ALA A 18 10.37 -1.61 9.11
CA ALA A 18 9.06 -1.51 8.49
C ALA A 18 9.34 -1.39 6.99
N PHE A 19 8.97 -2.39 6.21
CA PHE A 19 9.04 -2.28 4.76
C PHE A 19 7.86 -1.40 4.37
N ALA A 20 8.15 -0.14 4.02
CA ALA A 20 7.16 0.69 3.36
C ALA A 20 6.89 0.10 1.97
N ASP A 21 5.68 0.27 1.45
CA ASP A 21 5.35 -0.15 0.09
C ASP A 21 6.26 0.54 -0.94
N ASP A 22 6.62 -0.20 -1.98
CA ASP A 22 7.49 0.31 -3.03
C ASP A 22 6.65 1.08 -4.05
N ASP A 23 7.22 2.15 -4.60
CA ASP A 23 6.66 2.79 -5.79
C ASP A 23 6.66 1.78 -6.95
N PRO A 24 5.53 1.58 -7.67
CA PRO A 24 5.53 0.78 -8.88
C PRO A 24 6.46 1.38 -9.94
N THR A 25 7.06 0.52 -10.77
CA THR A 25 7.85 0.98 -11.92
C THR A 25 6.99 1.72 -12.94
N ASP A 26 7.59 2.55 -13.79
CA ASP A 26 6.86 3.29 -14.84
C ASP A 26 6.00 2.39 -15.75
N GLU A 27 6.48 1.18 -16.06
CA GLU A 27 5.72 0.19 -16.83
C GLU A 27 4.52 -0.37 -16.06
N GLU A 28 4.66 -0.58 -14.75
CA GLU A 28 3.56 -1.02 -13.88
C GLU A 28 2.53 0.10 -13.71
N VAL A 29 2.97 1.34 -13.50
CA VAL A 29 2.09 2.52 -13.47
C VAL A 29 1.31 2.68 -14.77
N ALA A 30 1.93 2.45 -15.92
CA ALA A 30 1.25 2.53 -17.21
C ALA A 30 0.10 1.50 -17.32
N LYS A 31 0.31 0.28 -16.83
CA LYS A 31 -0.71 -0.77 -16.80
C LYS A 31 -1.82 -0.47 -15.81
N ILE A 32 -1.49 0.05 -14.62
CA ILE A 32 -2.48 0.50 -13.63
C ILE A 32 -3.38 1.57 -14.25
N LYS A 33 -2.79 2.56 -14.93
CA LYS A 33 -3.52 3.64 -15.63
C LYS A 33 -4.44 3.09 -16.72
N GLU A 34 -3.98 2.12 -17.50
CA GLU A 34 -4.81 1.45 -18.52
C GLU A 34 -6.02 0.76 -17.88
N VAL A 35 -5.81 0.04 -16.78
CA VAL A 35 -6.89 -0.63 -16.05
C VAL A 35 -7.90 0.38 -15.54
N ILE A 36 -7.50 1.40 -14.77
CA ILE A 36 -8.47 2.38 -14.21
C ILE A 36 -9.16 3.20 -15.32
N ALA A 37 -8.48 3.48 -16.42
CA ALA A 37 -9.07 4.15 -17.57
C ALA A 37 -10.16 3.29 -18.25
N ALA A 38 -10.00 1.96 -18.26
CA ALA A 38 -11.04 1.04 -18.74
C ALA A 38 -12.32 1.08 -17.87
N TRP A 39 -12.21 1.52 -16.60
CA TRP A 39 -13.34 1.82 -15.71
C TRP A 39 -13.89 3.24 -15.87
N GLY A 40 -13.31 4.05 -16.76
CA GLY A 40 -13.67 5.45 -16.94
C GLY A 40 -13.20 6.35 -15.80
N CYS A 41 -12.09 5.97 -15.16
CA CYS A 41 -11.49 6.70 -14.05
C CYS A 41 -10.07 7.19 -14.39
N GLU A 42 -9.58 8.17 -13.63
CA GLU A 42 -8.26 8.76 -13.83
C GLU A 42 -7.64 9.31 -12.53
N GLY A 43 -6.33 9.56 -12.56
CA GLY A 43 -5.60 10.13 -11.43
C GLY A 43 -5.31 9.12 -10.31
N GLY A 44 -5.08 9.63 -9.11
CA GLY A 44 -4.72 8.85 -7.93
C GLY A 44 -3.21 8.72 -7.68
N SER A 45 -2.86 8.10 -6.55
CA SER A 45 -1.52 7.56 -6.28
C SER A 45 -1.49 6.07 -6.58
N TYR A 46 -0.30 5.53 -6.82
CA TYR A 46 -0.12 4.11 -7.15
C TYR A 46 0.95 3.52 -6.26
N GLU A 47 0.65 2.38 -5.65
CA GLU A 47 1.53 1.71 -4.72
C GLU A 47 1.64 0.22 -5.08
N LYS A 48 2.74 -0.40 -4.69
CA LYS A 48 2.96 -1.84 -4.84
C LYS A 48 3.24 -2.45 -3.48
N GLU A 49 2.32 -3.29 -3.03
CA GLU A 49 2.43 -3.98 -1.76
C GLU A 49 3.59 -4.98 -1.79
N THR A 50 4.58 -4.78 -0.92
CA THR A 50 5.83 -5.57 -0.92
C THR A 50 5.82 -6.71 0.10
N GLU A 51 4.94 -6.65 1.12
CA GLU A 51 5.03 -7.51 2.30
C GLU A 51 4.41 -8.90 2.13
N ALA A 52 3.40 -9.11 1.28
CA ALA A 52 2.75 -10.42 1.18
C ALA A 52 2.32 -10.89 -0.21
N THR A 53 1.82 -10.02 -1.09
CA THR A 53 1.06 -10.51 -2.27
C THR A 53 1.44 -9.88 -3.61
N GLY A 54 2.27 -8.84 -3.65
CA GLY A 54 2.62 -8.15 -4.89
C GLY A 54 1.38 -7.53 -5.53
N VAL A 55 0.47 -7.05 -4.70
CA VAL A 55 -0.75 -6.35 -5.10
C VAL A 55 -0.38 -4.94 -5.52
N PHE A 56 -1.03 -4.46 -6.58
CA PHE A 56 -0.98 -3.06 -6.95
C PHE A 56 -2.21 -2.37 -6.39
N GLU A 57 -1.99 -1.19 -5.82
CA GLU A 57 -3.04 -0.33 -5.30
C GLU A 57 -3.07 0.96 -6.13
N ALA A 58 -4.28 1.41 -6.47
CA ALA A 58 -4.50 2.73 -7.04
C ALA A 58 -5.51 3.45 -6.15
N GLU A 59 -5.02 4.40 -5.38
CA GLU A 59 -5.76 5.10 -4.32
C GLU A 59 -6.25 6.46 -4.85
N ASP A 60 -7.33 7.01 -4.27
CA ASP A 60 -7.87 8.32 -4.64
C ASP A 60 -8.24 8.46 -6.14
N VAL A 61 -8.56 7.34 -6.80
CA VAL A 61 -8.84 7.31 -8.24
C VAL A 61 -10.19 7.98 -8.51
N LYS A 62 -10.21 8.99 -9.38
CA LYS A 62 -11.40 9.78 -9.68
C LYS A 62 -12.23 9.10 -10.75
N CYS A 63 -13.43 8.66 -10.38
CA CYS A 63 -14.42 8.10 -11.28
C CYS A 63 -15.66 9.00 -11.33
N LYS A 64 -16.56 8.76 -12.28
CA LYS A 64 -17.84 9.48 -12.39
C LYS A 64 -18.70 9.43 -11.11
N GLY A 65 -18.57 8.36 -10.32
CA GLY A 65 -19.35 8.11 -9.10
C GLY A 65 -18.75 8.63 -7.80
N GLY A 66 -17.49 9.10 -7.82
CA GLY A 66 -16.73 9.44 -6.61
C GLY A 66 -15.26 9.08 -6.74
N GLN A 67 -14.56 9.08 -5.60
CA GLN A 67 -13.21 8.56 -5.46
C GLN A 67 -13.26 7.12 -4.99
N TYR A 68 -12.34 6.30 -5.48
CA TYR A 68 -12.29 4.87 -5.21
C TYR A 68 -10.85 4.38 -5.14
N ASP A 69 -10.67 3.29 -4.41
CA ASP A 69 -9.41 2.56 -4.38
C ASP A 69 -9.55 1.25 -5.14
N PHE A 70 -8.58 0.97 -6.00
CA PHE A 70 -8.52 -0.26 -6.79
C PHE A 70 -7.41 -1.15 -6.25
N ARG A 71 -7.73 -2.41 -5.96
CA ARG A 71 -6.73 -3.45 -5.70
C ARG A 71 -6.66 -4.44 -6.85
N MET A 72 -5.42 -4.66 -7.31
CA MET A 72 -5.11 -5.45 -8.49
C MET A 72 -4.09 -6.54 -8.15
N ASP A 73 -4.27 -7.74 -8.70
CA ASP A 73 -3.27 -8.80 -8.57
C ASP A 73 -2.04 -8.53 -9.46
N LYS A 74 -1.05 -9.44 -9.42
CA LYS A 74 0.19 -9.34 -10.22
C LYS A 74 -0.04 -9.31 -11.74
N ASP A 75 -1.21 -9.76 -12.21
CA ASP A 75 -1.62 -9.73 -13.61
C ASP A 75 -2.44 -8.47 -13.93
N PHE A 76 -2.52 -7.50 -13.00
CA PHE A 76 -3.33 -6.29 -13.07
C PHE A 76 -4.85 -6.56 -13.13
N LYS A 77 -5.31 -7.72 -12.63
CA LYS A 77 -6.74 -8.00 -12.54
C LYS A 77 -7.30 -7.38 -11.27
N VAL A 78 -8.31 -6.53 -11.44
CA VAL A 78 -9.03 -5.92 -10.33
C VAL A 78 -9.80 -7.00 -9.55
N PHE A 79 -9.54 -7.11 -8.25
CA PHE A 79 -10.27 -8.01 -7.35
C PHE A 79 -11.03 -7.28 -6.24
N ALA A 80 -10.73 -6.00 -6.01
CA ALA A 80 -11.51 -5.15 -5.13
C ALA A 80 -11.56 -3.72 -5.65
N ILE A 81 -12.72 -3.09 -5.50
CA ILE A 81 -12.92 -1.65 -5.65
C ILE A 81 -13.66 -1.19 -4.40
N THR A 82 -13.04 -0.30 -3.63
CA THR A 82 -13.64 0.29 -2.43
C THR A 82 -13.93 1.77 -2.66
N VAL A 83 -14.98 2.28 -2.03
CA VAL A 83 -15.14 3.73 -1.91
C VAL A 83 -14.09 4.20 -0.92
N ASP A 84 -13.33 5.19 -1.33
CA ASP A 84 -12.38 5.94 -0.49
C ASP A 84 -13.13 6.71 0.62
#